data_AF-L0ADN0-F1
#
_entry.id   AF-L0ADN0-F1
#
_cell.length_a   1.000
_cell.length_b   1.000
_cell.length_c   1.000
_cell.angle_alpha   90.00
_cell.angle_beta   90.00
_cell.angle_gamma   90.00
#
_symmetry.space_group_name_H-M   'P 1'
#
loop_
_entity.id
_entity.type
_entity.pdbx_description
1 polymer ?
#
loop_
_entity_poly.entity_id
_entity_poly.type
_entity_poly.pdbx_seq_one_letter_code
_entity_poly.pdbx_strand_id
1 'polypeptide(L)'
;MSTALTVASVAELFPNGISHYTVGGLLVGLGVVVIYLGTAIPAGASTFLESTLSYASNLSRFQQYRPSRDWRVVFTLGIVLGAAIYAVTFQSGLVSSGLHQQATTGELREVGGLTIWLTEVQPWRLFLGGVLIGIGTRLGKGCTSGHGVCGVGSASRASFVGVATFLLVAIGVAQLVQALGVNL
;
A
#
# COMPACT_ATOMS: atom_id res chain seq x y z
N MET A 1 6.68 8.18 -36.83
CA MET A 1 6.94 9.37 -35.99
C MET A 1 5.62 10.02 -35.66
N SER A 2 5.22 9.96 -34.39
CA SER A 2 4.37 10.91 -33.66
C SER A 2 4.17 10.34 -32.27
N THR A 3 5.06 10.73 -31.36
CA THR A 3 5.04 10.44 -29.94
C THR A 3 3.78 11.10 -29.37
N ALA A 4 2.68 10.37 -29.32
CA ALA A 4 1.44 10.88 -28.76
C ALA A 4 1.57 10.88 -27.25
N LEU A 5 2.00 12.01 -26.69
CA LEU A 5 1.58 12.42 -25.37
C LEU A 5 0.06 12.68 -25.48
N THR A 6 -0.74 11.62 -25.49
CA THR A 6 -2.20 11.75 -25.50
C THR A 6 -2.60 12.51 -24.25
N VAL A 7 -3.32 13.62 -24.43
CA VAL A 7 -4.01 14.28 -23.32
C VAL A 7 -5.08 13.29 -22.86
N ALA A 8 -4.74 12.50 -21.85
CA ALA A 8 -5.68 11.56 -21.25
C ALA A 8 -6.89 12.35 -20.77
N SER A 9 -8.08 11.90 -21.13
CA SER A 9 -9.32 12.51 -20.65
C SER A 9 -9.41 12.35 -19.12
N VAL A 10 -10.18 13.21 -18.46
CA VAL A 10 -10.40 13.10 -17.00
C VAL A 10 -10.96 11.72 -16.62
N ALA A 11 -11.78 11.11 -17.50
CA ALA A 11 -12.30 9.77 -17.30
C ALA A 11 -11.22 8.67 -17.43
N GLU A 12 -10.25 8.84 -18.33
CA GLU A 12 -9.11 7.93 -18.46
C GLU A 12 -8.12 8.05 -17.29
N LEU A 13 -7.94 9.27 -16.76
CA LEU A 13 -7.11 9.51 -15.58
C LEU A 13 -7.74 8.99 -14.28
N PHE A 14 -9.07 9.01 -14.21
CA PHE A 14 -9.85 8.61 -13.04
C PHE A 14 -10.96 7.63 -13.46
N PRO A 15 -10.61 6.38 -13.80
CA PRO A 15 -11.57 5.39 -14.29
C PRO A 15 -12.70 5.08 -13.29
N ASN A 16 -12.42 5.24 -12.00
CA ASN A 16 -13.41 5.05 -10.93
C ASN A 16 -14.03 6.38 -10.45
N GLY A 17 -13.85 7.47 -11.20
CA GLY A 17 -14.29 8.82 -10.84
C GLY A 17 -13.39 9.50 -9.80
N ILE A 18 -13.26 10.83 -9.89
CA ILE A 18 -12.37 11.65 -9.02
C ILE A 18 -12.72 11.45 -7.54
N SER A 19 -14.02 11.40 -7.22
CA SER A 19 -14.52 11.29 -5.83
C SER A 19 -13.94 10.10 -5.08
N HIS A 20 -13.72 8.96 -5.75
CA HIS A 20 -13.15 7.77 -5.12
C HIS A 20 -11.74 8.02 -4.61
N TYR A 21 -10.89 8.59 -5.46
CA TYR A 21 -9.50 8.89 -5.12
C TYR A 21 -9.40 10.04 -4.10
N THR A 22 -10.23 11.07 -4.24
CA THR A 22 -10.22 12.22 -3.32
C THR A 22 -10.68 11.82 -1.92
N VAL A 23 -11.77 11.06 -1.77
CA VAL A 23 -12.25 10.61 -0.45
C VAL A 23 -11.23 9.70 0.22
N GLY A 24 -10.68 8.73 -0.51
CA GLY A 24 -9.62 7.86 0.01
C GLY A 24 -8.38 8.64 0.45
N GLY A 25 -7.92 9.58 -0.38
CA GLY A 25 -6.78 10.45 -0.07
C GLY A 25 -7.02 11.35 1.15
N LEU A 26 -8.21 11.93 1.29
CA LEU A 26 -8.58 12.75 2.44
C LEU A 26 -8.57 11.93 3.73
N LEU A 27 -9.12 10.71 3.73
CA LEU A 27 -9.13 9.85 4.92
C LEU A 27 -7.71 9.46 5.34
N VAL A 28 -6.84 9.12 4.38
CA VAL A 28 -5.41 8.85 4.66
C VAL A 28 -4.73 10.10 5.23
N GLY A 29 -4.94 11.27 4.63
CA GLY A 29 -4.38 12.53 5.10
C GLY A 29 -4.85 12.91 6.51
N LEU A 30 -6.14 12.78 6.80
CA LEU A 30 -6.68 12.99 8.15
C LEU A 30 -6.07 12.03 9.18
N GLY A 31 -5.86 10.77 8.82
CA GLY A 31 -5.15 9.82 9.67
C GLY A 31 -3.73 10.28 10.02
N VAL A 32 -3.00 10.82 9.05
CA VAL A 32 -1.66 11.41 9.28
C VAL A 32 -1.75 12.61 10.20
N VAL A 33 -2.70 13.52 9.98
CA VAL A 33 -2.91 14.71 10.82
C VAL A 33 -3.14 14.31 12.27
N VAL A 34 -4.03 13.34 12.53
CA VAL A 34 -4.31 12.83 13.88
C VAL A 34 -3.05 12.30 14.55
N ILE A 35 -2.24 11.52 13.83
CA ILE A 35 -0.99 10.98 14.38
C ILE A 35 0.02 12.10 14.65
N TYR A 36 0.19 13.04 13.72
CA TYR A 36 1.18 14.10 13.83
C TYR A 36 0.88 15.07 14.96
N LEU A 37 -0.36 15.55 15.04
CA LEU A 37 -0.77 16.52 16.06
C LEU A 37 -0.68 15.95 17.48
N GLY A 38 -0.81 14.63 17.64
CA GLY A 38 -0.71 13.98 18.95
C GLY A 38 0.68 13.44 19.32
N THR A 39 1.55 13.15 18.35
CA THR A 39 2.77 12.35 18.61
C THR A 39 4.05 12.90 17.97
N ALA A 40 3.94 13.72 16.92
CA ALA A 40 5.06 14.11 16.07
C ALA A 40 5.86 12.92 15.46
N ILE A 41 5.27 11.73 15.38
CA ILE A 41 5.91 10.53 14.84
C ILE A 41 5.55 10.34 13.36
N PRO A 42 6.53 10.06 12.47
CA PRO A 42 6.25 9.65 11.10
C PRO A 42 5.67 8.22 11.07
N ALA A 43 4.37 8.11 10.76
CA ALA A 43 3.68 6.84 10.65
C ALA A 43 4.23 5.99 9.49
N GLY A 44 4.66 4.76 9.77
CA GLY A 44 5.17 3.85 8.77
C GLY A 44 5.23 2.40 9.27
N ALA A 45 4.99 1.45 8.37
CA ALA A 45 4.91 0.02 8.70
C ALA A 45 6.17 -0.78 8.31
N SER A 46 7.21 -0.13 7.75
CA SER A 46 8.40 -0.81 7.18
C SER A 46 9.20 -1.63 8.18
N THR A 47 9.09 -1.38 9.49
CA THR A 47 9.77 -2.15 10.54
C THR A 47 8.80 -2.89 11.45
N PHE A 48 7.55 -3.11 10.99
CA PHE A 48 6.53 -3.77 11.79
C PHE A 48 6.96 -5.20 12.17
N LEU A 49 7.49 -5.97 11.23
CA LEU A 49 7.96 -7.33 11.50
C LEU A 49 9.05 -7.34 12.59
N GLU A 50 10.10 -6.53 12.46
CA GLU A 50 11.18 -6.49 13.44
C GLU A 50 10.71 -5.98 14.81
N SER A 51 9.75 -5.05 14.81
CA SER A 51 9.12 -4.54 16.03
C SER A 51 8.32 -5.63 16.75
N THR A 52 7.54 -6.42 16.00
CA THR A 52 6.78 -7.55 16.53
C THR A 52 7.70 -8.67 17.03
N LEU A 53 8.75 -9.00 16.28
CA LEU A 53 9.73 -10.01 16.71
C LEU A 53 10.50 -9.58 17.97
N SER A 54 10.59 -8.28 18.27
CA SER A 54 11.23 -7.79 19.49
C SER A 54 10.50 -8.15 20.79
N TYR A 55 9.24 -8.62 20.73
CA TYR A 55 8.53 -9.18 21.89
C TYR A 55 9.03 -10.59 22.25
N ALA A 56 9.41 -11.37 21.24
CA ALA A 56 9.72 -12.80 21.40
C ALA A 56 11.22 -13.13 21.24
N SER A 57 12.05 -12.19 20.75
CA SER A 57 13.47 -12.43 20.49
C SER A 57 14.39 -11.48 21.24
N ASN A 58 15.44 -12.02 21.86
CA ASN A 58 16.50 -11.27 22.54
C ASN A 58 17.69 -10.89 21.62
N LEU A 59 17.60 -11.17 20.31
CA LEU A 59 18.66 -10.80 19.37
C LEU A 59 18.80 -9.28 19.28
N SER A 60 20.04 -8.76 19.40
CA SER A 60 20.35 -7.33 19.36
C SER A 60 19.73 -6.61 18.15
N ARG A 61 19.65 -7.31 17.01
CA ARG A 61 18.99 -6.83 15.79
C ARG A 61 17.53 -6.44 16.00
N PHE A 62 16.74 -7.19 16.76
CA PHE A 62 15.33 -6.87 17.00
C PHE A 62 15.16 -5.92 18.20
N GLN A 63 16.08 -6.00 19.16
CA GLN A 63 16.07 -5.16 20.36
C GLN A 63 16.15 -3.66 20.07
N GLN A 64 16.82 -3.26 18.98
CA GLN A 64 16.89 -1.85 18.57
C GLN A 64 15.50 -1.23 18.24
N TYR A 65 14.47 -2.04 17.95
CA TYR A 65 13.12 -1.56 17.63
C TYR A 65 12.20 -1.45 18.85
N ARG A 66 12.65 -1.89 20.04
CA ARG A 66 11.86 -1.84 21.27
C ARG A 66 11.22 -0.47 21.54
N PRO A 67 11.90 0.68 21.38
CA PRO A 67 11.29 1.98 21.64
C PRO A 67 10.09 2.31 20.75
N SER A 68 9.99 1.67 19.58
CA SER A 68 8.93 1.93 18.60
C SER A 68 7.90 0.80 18.48
N ARG A 69 8.07 -0.31 19.23
CA ARG A 69 7.31 -1.52 18.94
C ARG A 69 5.82 -1.40 19.26
N ASP A 70 5.48 -0.78 20.39
CA ASP A 70 4.11 -0.76 20.88
C ASP A 70 3.22 0.06 19.95
N TRP A 71 3.64 1.29 19.61
CA TRP A 71 2.86 2.14 18.71
C TRP A 71 2.78 1.57 17.29
N ARG A 72 3.82 0.87 16.80
CA ARG A 72 3.78 0.23 15.48
C ARG A 72 2.78 -0.93 15.44
N VAL A 73 2.65 -1.68 16.53
CA VAL A 73 1.63 -2.71 16.65
C VAL A 73 0.24 -2.09 16.65
N VAL A 74 0.01 -1.08 17.49
CA VAL A 74 -1.28 -0.37 17.54
C VAL A 74 -1.64 0.23 16.18
N PHE A 75 -0.68 0.87 15.51
CA PHE A 75 -0.88 1.47 14.19
C PHE A 75 -1.26 0.41 13.14
N THR A 76 -0.53 -0.70 13.07
CA THR A 76 -0.83 -1.77 12.10
C THR A 76 -2.17 -2.43 12.40
N LEU A 77 -2.49 -2.70 13.67
CA LEU A 77 -3.79 -3.25 14.06
C LEU A 77 -4.94 -2.28 13.73
N GLY A 78 -4.71 -0.97 13.89
CA GLY A 78 -5.67 0.06 13.47
C GLY A 78 -5.94 0.04 11.96
N ILE A 79 -4.90 -0.14 11.14
CA ILE A 79 -5.05 -0.30 9.68
C ILE A 79 -5.88 -1.57 9.37
N VAL A 80 -5.55 -2.70 10.00
CA VAL A 80 -6.27 -3.96 9.79
C VAL A 80 -7.74 -3.84 10.22
N LEU A 81 -8.00 -3.22 11.38
CA LEU A 81 -9.35 -2.98 11.87
C LEU A 81 -10.14 -2.05 10.93
N GLY A 82 -9.53 -0.96 10.46
CA GLY A 82 -10.16 -0.07 9.48
C GLY A 82 -10.54 -0.79 8.19
N ALA A 83 -9.64 -1.64 7.68
CA ALA A 83 -9.92 -2.48 6.52
C ALA A 83 -11.05 -3.49 6.79
N ALA A 84 -11.08 -4.12 7.97
CA ALA A 84 -12.12 -5.06 8.37
C ALA A 84 -13.49 -4.36 8.49
N ILE A 85 -13.55 -3.16 9.08
CA ILE A 85 -14.78 -2.35 9.15
C ILE A 85 -15.27 -2.04 7.75
N TYR A 86 -14.38 -1.60 6.85
CA TYR A 86 -14.75 -1.32 5.46
C TYR A 86 -15.30 -2.56 4.75
N ALA A 87 -14.66 -3.73 4.94
CA ALA A 87 -15.12 -4.99 4.39
C ALA A 87 -16.52 -5.36 4.92
N VAL A 88 -16.71 -5.33 6.24
CA VAL A 88 -17.98 -5.70 6.87
C VAL A 88 -19.11 -4.73 6.51
N THR A 89 -18.83 -3.47 6.20
CA THR A 89 -19.87 -2.47 5.89
C THR A 89 -20.15 -2.32 4.40
N PHE A 90 -19.12 -2.14 3.58
CA PHE A 90 -19.26 -1.85 2.15
C PHE A 90 -19.13 -3.09 1.26
N GLN A 91 -18.22 -4.03 1.57
CA GLN A 91 -18.06 -5.25 0.77
C GLN A 91 -19.18 -6.28 1.02
N SER A 92 -19.75 -6.29 2.22
CA SER A 92 -20.89 -7.16 2.55
C SER A 92 -22.22 -6.72 1.90
N GLY A 93 -22.26 -5.49 1.36
CA GLY A 93 -23.50 -4.87 0.87
C GLY A 93 -24.39 -4.26 1.96
N LEU A 94 -23.98 -4.24 3.24
CA LEU A 94 -24.75 -3.57 4.31
C LEU A 94 -24.95 -2.08 4.04
N VAL A 95 -23.96 -1.43 3.43
CA VAL A 95 -24.03 -0.05 2.95
C VAL A 95 -23.71 -0.03 1.46
N SER A 96 -24.71 0.29 0.64
CA SER A 96 -24.51 0.48 -0.80
C SER A 96 -23.71 1.75 -1.05
N SER A 97 -22.55 1.64 -1.70
CA SER A 97 -21.80 2.79 -2.18
C SER A 97 -21.29 2.54 -3.59
N GLY A 98 -21.37 3.54 -4.47
CA GLY A 98 -20.73 3.50 -5.79
C GLY A 98 -19.20 3.61 -5.74
N LEU A 99 -18.63 3.69 -4.53
CA LEU A 99 -17.18 3.71 -4.29
C LEU A 99 -16.61 2.30 -4.08
N HIS A 100 -17.46 1.28 -3.91
CA HIS A 100 -16.99 -0.07 -3.72
C HIS A 100 -16.72 -0.75 -5.07
N GLN A 101 -15.50 -1.29 -5.23
CA GLN A 101 -15.10 -2.08 -6.39
C GLN A 101 -14.69 -3.48 -5.93
N GLN A 102 -15.18 -4.49 -6.65
CA GLN A 102 -14.95 -5.88 -6.32
C GLN A 102 -13.53 -6.31 -6.72
N ALA A 103 -12.86 -7.10 -5.87
CA ALA A 103 -11.55 -7.63 -6.18
C ALA A 103 -11.65 -8.63 -7.35
N THR A 104 -10.80 -8.47 -8.37
CA THR A 104 -10.88 -9.23 -9.64
C THR A 104 -9.84 -10.35 -9.75
N THR A 105 -8.96 -10.52 -8.77
CA THR A 105 -7.74 -11.35 -8.89
C THR A 105 -7.82 -12.72 -8.22
N GLY A 106 -9.03 -13.25 -8.03
CA GLY A 106 -9.24 -14.59 -7.50
C GLY A 106 -10.69 -15.08 -7.57
N GLU A 107 -10.85 -16.39 -7.59
CA GLU A 107 -12.13 -17.09 -7.66
C GLU A 107 -12.30 -18.04 -6.46
N LEU A 108 -13.55 -18.31 -6.09
CA LEU A 108 -13.88 -19.35 -5.14
C LEU A 108 -13.70 -20.72 -5.82
N ARG A 109 -12.80 -21.54 -5.28
CA ARG A 109 -12.58 -22.91 -5.76
C ARG A 109 -12.90 -23.90 -4.66
N GLU A 110 -13.62 -24.95 -5.03
CA GLU A 110 -13.90 -26.06 -4.15
C GLU A 110 -12.74 -27.06 -4.20
N VAL A 111 -12.04 -27.22 -3.07
CA VAL A 111 -10.92 -28.16 -2.95
C VAL A 111 -11.24 -29.10 -1.80
N GLY A 112 -11.65 -30.33 -2.12
CA GLY A 112 -11.94 -31.36 -1.13
C GLY A 112 -13.12 -31.03 -0.20
N GLY A 113 -14.19 -30.42 -0.72
CA GLY A 113 -15.38 -30.03 0.05
C GLY A 113 -15.22 -28.73 0.85
N LEU A 114 -14.07 -28.06 0.76
CA LEU A 114 -13.83 -26.73 1.31
C LEU A 114 -13.84 -25.70 0.18
N THR A 115 -14.72 -24.70 0.26
CA THR A 115 -14.69 -23.56 -0.64
C THR A 115 -13.64 -22.56 -0.15
N ILE A 116 -12.56 -22.41 -0.90
CA ILE A 116 -11.46 -21.50 -0.56
C ILE A 116 -11.27 -20.47 -1.69
N TRP A 117 -10.93 -19.25 -1.32
CA TRP A 117 -10.59 -18.22 -2.29
C TRP A 117 -9.16 -18.43 -2.77
N LEU A 118 -8.96 -18.69 -4.07
CA LEU A 118 -7.66 -18.90 -4.67
C LEU A 118 -7.34 -17.76 -5.65
N THR A 119 -6.14 -17.18 -5.50
CA THR A 119 -5.68 -16.13 -6.41
C THR A 119 -5.33 -16.71 -7.77
N GLU A 120 -5.71 -16.00 -8.83
CA GLU A 120 -5.33 -16.33 -10.20
C GLU A 120 -3.93 -15.82 -10.56
N VAL A 121 -3.32 -15.03 -9.68
CA VAL A 121 -2.01 -14.42 -9.91
C VAL A 121 -0.91 -15.45 -9.69
N GLN A 122 0.08 -15.49 -10.60
CA GLN A 122 1.18 -16.46 -10.49
C GLN A 122 2.00 -16.23 -9.21
N PRO A 123 2.05 -17.21 -8.26
CA PRO A 123 2.66 -16.99 -6.94
C PRO A 123 4.13 -16.56 -6.99
N TRP A 124 4.89 -17.04 -7.96
CA TRP A 124 6.30 -16.72 -8.11
C TRP A 124 6.53 -15.22 -8.38
N ARG A 125 5.62 -14.54 -9.10
CA ARG A 125 5.73 -13.09 -9.38
C ARG A 125 5.55 -12.27 -8.11
N LEU A 126 4.59 -12.67 -7.28
CA LEU A 126 4.34 -12.06 -5.98
C LEU A 126 5.51 -12.31 -5.03
N PHE A 127 6.05 -13.54 -5.04
CA PHE A 127 7.21 -13.90 -4.21
C PHE A 127 8.45 -13.09 -4.58
N LEU A 128 8.86 -13.09 -5.84
CA LEU A 128 10.05 -12.34 -6.29
C LEU A 128 9.86 -10.83 -6.11
N GLY A 129 8.69 -10.31 -6.48
CA GLY A 129 8.35 -8.90 -6.25
C GLY A 129 8.43 -8.52 -4.78
N GLY A 130 7.87 -9.35 -3.90
CA GLY A 130 7.91 -9.16 -2.44
C GLY A 130 9.33 -9.18 -1.88
N VAL A 131 10.19 -10.09 -2.34
CA VAL A 131 11.61 -10.15 -1.94
C VAL A 131 12.33 -8.86 -2.33
N LEU A 132 12.18 -8.40 -3.59
CA LEU A 132 12.81 -7.18 -4.08
C LEU A 132 12.32 -5.94 -3.32
N ILE A 133 11.01 -5.83 -3.07
CA ILE A 133 10.42 -4.75 -2.27
C ILE A 133 10.95 -4.80 -0.84
N GLY A 134 11.05 -5.99 -0.23
CA GLY A 134 11.60 -6.17 1.12
C GLY A 134 13.05 -5.68 1.23
N ILE A 135 13.91 -6.07 0.29
CA ILE A 135 15.29 -5.58 0.22
C ILE A 135 15.33 -4.06 0.00
N GLY A 136 14.55 -3.56 -0.97
CA GLY A 136 14.51 -2.14 -1.34
C GLY A 136 14.05 -1.24 -0.18
N THR A 137 12.99 -1.62 0.53
CA THR A 137 12.48 -0.88 1.70
C THR A 137 13.51 -0.82 2.83
N ARG A 138 14.34 -1.86 2.98
CA ARG A 138 15.42 -1.90 3.96
C ARG A 138 16.60 -1.00 3.58
N LEU A 139 16.98 -0.99 2.31
CA LEU A 139 18.03 -0.12 1.78
C LEU A 139 17.61 1.35 1.79
N GLY A 140 16.36 1.64 1.42
CA GLY A 140 15.77 2.97 1.41
C GLY A 140 15.45 3.52 2.80
N LYS A 141 15.41 2.67 3.84
CA LYS A 141 14.97 3.00 5.22
C LYS A 141 13.50 3.46 5.29
N GLY A 142 12.66 2.98 4.40
CA GLY A 142 11.24 3.32 4.38
C GLY A 142 10.48 2.61 3.27
N CYS A 143 9.17 2.55 3.43
CA CYS A 143 8.24 2.07 2.41
C CYS A 143 7.51 3.25 1.76
N THR A 144 6.58 2.95 0.86
CA THR A 144 5.76 3.96 0.16
C THR A 144 4.98 4.86 1.13
N SER A 145 4.44 4.34 2.24
CA SER A 145 3.76 5.17 3.24
C SER A 145 4.74 6.04 4.05
N GLY A 146 5.90 5.50 4.41
CA GLY A 146 6.93 6.23 5.15
C GLY A 146 7.58 7.36 4.35
N HIS A 147 8.06 7.08 3.14
CA HIS A 147 8.66 8.10 2.27
C HIS A 147 7.61 8.94 1.55
N GLY A 148 6.57 8.31 1.01
CA GLY A 148 5.53 8.99 0.23
C GLY A 148 4.66 9.88 1.10
N VAL A 149 3.96 9.31 2.10
CA VAL A 149 2.98 10.10 2.87
C VAL A 149 3.68 11.00 3.88
N CYS A 150 4.42 10.41 4.82
CA CYS A 150 5.07 11.16 5.89
C CYS A 150 6.32 11.92 5.39
N GLY A 151 7.14 11.27 4.58
CA GLY A 151 8.44 11.80 4.15
C GLY A 151 8.34 13.00 3.20
N VAL A 152 7.48 12.94 2.19
CA VAL A 152 7.19 14.10 1.32
C VAL A 152 6.39 15.15 2.07
N GLY A 153 5.42 14.75 2.92
CA GLY A 153 4.65 15.68 3.74
C GLY A 153 5.51 16.53 4.70
N SER A 154 6.64 16.00 5.15
CA SER A 154 7.65 16.71 5.96
C SER A 154 8.79 17.34 5.14
N ALA A 155 8.66 17.39 3.82
CA ALA A 155 9.62 17.97 2.87
C ALA A 155 11.05 17.35 2.92
N SER A 156 11.17 16.05 3.23
CA SER A 156 12.45 15.36 3.21
C SER A 156 13.00 15.18 1.79
N ARG A 157 14.18 15.74 1.52
CA ARG A 157 14.90 15.59 0.22
C ARG A 157 15.14 14.13 -0.13
N ALA A 158 15.52 13.31 0.84
CA ALA A 158 15.74 11.87 0.64
C ALA A 158 14.44 11.16 0.24
N SER A 159 13.32 11.54 0.84
CA SER A 159 12.00 10.98 0.50
C SER A 159 11.54 11.41 -0.89
N PHE A 160 11.78 12.66 -1.31
CA PHE A 160 11.50 13.08 -2.67
C PHE A 160 12.26 12.25 -3.70
N VAL A 161 13.56 12.02 -3.48
CA VAL A 161 14.38 11.19 -4.37
C VAL A 161 13.84 9.76 -4.40
N GLY A 162 13.61 9.14 -3.23
CA GLY A 162 13.08 7.78 -3.16
C GLY A 162 11.73 7.63 -3.87
N VAL A 163 10.81 8.58 -3.66
CA VAL A 163 9.49 8.62 -4.29
C VAL A 163 9.58 8.80 -5.79
N ALA A 164 10.39 9.75 -6.25
CA ALA A 164 10.61 9.94 -7.67
C ALA A 164 11.17 8.66 -8.32
N THR A 165 12.15 8.00 -7.70
CA THR A 165 12.74 6.78 -8.23
C THR A 165 11.71 5.65 -8.37
N PHE A 166 10.97 5.32 -7.30
CA PHE A 166 10.02 4.21 -7.40
C PHE A 166 8.85 4.52 -8.35
N LEU A 167 8.38 5.77 -8.40
CA LEU A 167 7.31 6.16 -9.32
C LEU A 167 7.78 6.11 -10.77
N LEU A 168 8.97 6.62 -11.09
CA LEU A 168 9.52 6.58 -12.45
C LEU A 168 9.67 5.15 -12.96
N VAL A 169 10.20 4.25 -12.13
CA VAL A 169 10.33 2.83 -12.50
C VAL A 169 8.95 2.19 -12.67
N ALA A 170 8.02 2.39 -11.72
CA ALA A 170 6.69 1.81 -11.79
C ALA A 170 5.89 2.31 -13.00
N ILE A 171 5.89 3.62 -13.25
CA ILE A 171 5.24 4.23 -14.42
C ILE A 171 5.87 3.71 -15.70
N GLY A 172 7.21 3.71 -15.79
CA GLY A 172 7.91 3.23 -16.98
C GLY A 172 7.57 1.78 -17.32
N VAL A 173 7.56 0.90 -16.33
CA VAL A 173 7.18 -0.51 -16.51
C VAL A 173 5.70 -0.65 -16.86
N ALA A 174 4.81 0.08 -16.19
CA ALA A 174 3.37 0.01 -16.47
C ALA A 174 3.04 0.47 -17.91
N GLN A 175 3.69 1.54 -18.38
CA GLN A 175 3.52 2.03 -19.75
C GLN A 175 4.10 1.06 -20.77
N LEU A 176 5.24 0.43 -20.47
CA LEU A 176 5.82 -0.60 -21.32
C LEU A 176 4.90 -1.82 -21.46
N VAL A 177 4.34 -2.29 -20.35
CA VAL A 177 3.43 -3.45 -20.33
C VAL A 177 2.14 -3.15 -21.12
N GLN A 178 1.58 -1.95 -20.96
CA GLN A 178 0.45 -1.49 -21.77
C GLN A 178 0.80 -1.40 -23.26
N ALA A 179 1.98 -0.89 -23.61
CA ALA A 179 2.44 -0.81 -24.99
C ALA A 179 2.63 -2.20 -25.65
N LEU A 180 2.85 -3.24 -24.85
CA LEU A 180 2.89 -4.64 -25.29
C LEU A 180 1.50 -5.29 -25.41
N GLY A 181 0.42 -4.52 -25.21
CA GLY A 181 -0.96 -4.98 -25.39
C GLY A 181 -1.56 -5.67 -24.16
N VAL A 182 -0.94 -5.56 -22.99
CA VAL A 182 -1.47 -6.11 -21.74
C VAL A 182 -2.32 -5.04 -21.04
N ASN A 183 -3.61 -5.31 -20.85
CA ASN A 183 -4.48 -4.45 -20.06
C ASN A 183 -4.14 -4.60 -18.58
N LEU A 184 -3.80 -3.48 -17.93
CA LEU A 184 -3.52 -3.37 -16.49
C LEU A 184 -4.78 -2.99 -15.71
#